data_AF-A0A2E6I6R6-F1
#
_entry.id   AF-A0A2E6I6R6-F1
#
_cell.length_a   1.000
_cell.length_b   1.000
_cell.length_c   1.000
_cell.angle_alpha   90.00
_cell.angle_beta   90.00
_cell.angle_gamma   90.00
#
_symmetry.space_group_name_H-M   'P 1'
#
loop_
_entity.id
_entity.type
_entity.pdbx_description
1 polymer ?
#
loop_
_entity_poly.entity_id
_entity_poly.type
_entity_poly.pdbx_seq_one_letter_code
_entity_poly.pdbx_strand_id
1 'polypeptide(L)' 'MVLDGSQQKGMPHRRFHGLTGTIVKPQGKAFVVTVVQGNMEKTVVARPEHLRPA' A
#
# COMPACT_ATOMS: atom_id res chain seq x y z
N MET A 1 -1.56 -0.77 5.85
CA MET A 1 -2.05 0.11 4.77
C MET A 1 -3.44 0.61 5.12
N VAL A 2 -3.66 1.92 5.15
CA VAL A 2 -4.92 2.55 5.52
C VAL A 2 -5.30 3.53 4.43
N LEU A 3 -6.46 3.34 3.79
CA LEU A 3 -6.91 4.24 2.74
C LEU A 3 -7.43 5.55 3.33
N ASP A 4 -6.95 6.66 2.81
CA ASP A 4 -7.41 8.00 3.16
C ASP A 4 -8.35 8.48 2.05
N GLY A 5 -9.65 8.59 2.36
CA GLY A 5 -10.67 9.01 1.40
C GLY A 5 -10.53 10.45 0.93
N SER A 6 -9.79 11.30 1.67
CA SER A 6 -9.49 12.67 1.26
C SER A 6 -8.42 12.74 0.15
N GLN A 7 -7.62 11.68 0.00
CA GLN A 7 -6.54 11.57 -0.97
C GLN A 7 -6.84 10.50 -2.02
N GLN A 8 -7.46 10.90 -3.13
CA GLN A 8 -7.78 9.95 -4.21
C GLN A 8 -6.55 9.50 -5.02
N LYS A 9 -5.50 10.34 -5.07
CA LYS A 9 -4.31 10.08 -5.89
C LYS A 9 -3.38 9.10 -5.20
N GLY A 10 -2.98 8.05 -5.92
CA GLY A 10 -2.06 7.04 -5.38
C GLY A 10 -2.73 6.07 -4.40
N MET A 11 -4.07 6.08 -4.38
CA MET A 11 -4.89 5.17 -3.60
C MET A 11 -4.75 3.74 -4.14
N PRO A 12 -4.29 2.78 -3.31
CA PRO A 12 -4.23 1.39 -3.69
C PRO A 12 -5.63 0.75 -3.69
N HIS A 13 -5.77 -0.40 -4.34
CA HIS A 13 -7.06 -1.09 -4.41
C HIS A 13 -7.60 -1.44 -3.01
N ARG A 14 -8.89 -1.16 -2.77
CA ARG A 14 -9.59 -1.37 -1.47
C ARG A 14 -9.43 -2.74 -0.83
N ARG A 15 -9.20 -3.79 -1.64
CA ARG A 15 -8.87 -5.15 -1.17
C ARG A 15 -7.63 -5.24 -0.28
N PHE A 16 -6.72 -4.27 -0.36
CA PHE A 16 -5.46 -4.25 0.41
C PHE A 16 -5.55 -3.36 1.65
N HIS A 17 -6.71 -2.73 1.89
CA HIS A 17 -6.96 -1.97 3.10
C HIS A 17 -6.84 -2.89 4.32
N GLY A 18 -6.15 -2.43 5.37
CA GLY A 18 -5.95 -3.18 6.60
C GLY A 18 -4.82 -4.21 6.54
N LEU A 19 -4.24 -4.48 5.37
CA LEU A 19 -3.08 -5.36 5.26
C LEU A 19 -1.80 -4.63 5.67
N THR A 20 -0.89 -5.37 6.31
CA THR A 20 0.48 -4.95 6.60
C THR A 20 1.42 -5.63 5.62
N GLY A 21 2.43 -4.89 5.17
CA GLY A 21 3.38 -5.36 4.19
C GLY A 21 4.70 -4.61 4.31
N THR A 22 5.68 -5.04 3.54
CA THR A 22 7.04 -4.50 3.60
C THR A 22 7.31 -3.61 2.39
N ILE A 23 7.91 -2.44 2.63
CA ILE A 23 8.36 -1.57 1.53
C ILE A 23 9.58 -2.21 0.88
N VAL A 24 9.46 -2.57 -0.39
CA VAL A 24 10.57 -3.16 -1.16
C VAL A 24 11.45 -2.07 -1.77
N LYS A 25 10.82 -1.04 -2.35
CA LYS A 25 11.53 0.07 -2.99
C LYS A 25 10.67 1.34 -3.10
N PRO A 26 11.31 2.52 -3.16
CA PRO A 26 10.63 3.73 -3.57
C PRO A 26 10.35 3.72 -5.09
N GLN A 27 9.25 4.36 -5.49
CA GLN A 27 8.88 4.57 -6.89
C GLN A 27 8.30 5.99 -7.05
N GLY A 28 9.16 6.95 -7.39
CA GLY A 28 8.80 8.36 -7.44
C GLY A 28 8.32 8.86 -6.07
N LYS A 29 7.08 9.37 -6.01
CA LYS A 29 6.43 9.80 -4.74
C LYS A 29 5.66 8.68 -4.03
N ALA A 30 5.73 7.45 -4.55
CA ALA A 30 5.04 6.29 -3.99
C ALA A 30 6.04 5.23 -3.52
N PHE A 31 5.53 4.22 -2.84
CA PHE A 31 6.28 3.05 -2.40
C PHE A 31 5.69 1.79 -3.01
N VAL A 32 6.59 0.87 -3.35
CA VAL A 32 6.25 -0.49 -3.73
C VAL A 32 6.24 -1.33 -2.47
N VAL A 33 5.08 -1.87 -2.11
CA VAL A 33 4.85 -2.64 -0.90
C VAL A 33 4.49 -4.07 -1.28
N THR A 34 5.18 -5.05 -0.71
CA THR A 34 4.77 -6.46 -0.80
C THR A 34 3.79 -6.78 0.32
N VAL A 35 2.63 -7.33 -0.05
CA VAL A 35 1.59 -7.76 0.88
C VAL A 35 1.23 -9.22 0.58
N VAL A 36 0.92 -9.98 1.63
CA VAL A 36 0.39 -11.34 1.47
C VAL A 36 -1.13 -11.26 1.52
N GLN A 37 -1.79 -11.79 0.50
CA GLN A 37 -3.25 -11.92 0.46
C GLN A 37 -3.63 -13.39 0.28
N GLY A 38 -4.11 -14.02 1.37
CA GLY A 38 -4.32 -15.46 1.39
C GLY A 38 -2.97 -16.18 1.30
N ASN A 39 -2.79 -17.01 0.27
CA ASN A 39 -1.55 -17.75 0.02
C ASN A 39 -0.71 -17.16 -1.14
N MET A 40 -0.93 -15.89 -1.49
CA MET A 40 -0.25 -15.27 -2.62
C MET A 40 0.36 -13.93 -2.22
N GLU A 41 1.64 -13.78 -2.52
CA GLU A 41 2.34 -12.51 -2.40
C GLU A 41 1.96 -11.59 -3.57
N LYS A 42 1.69 -10.32 -3.25
CA LYS A 42 1.26 -9.32 -4.21
C LYS A 42 2.04 -8.03 -3.98
N THR A 43 2.37 -7.39 -5.10
CA THR A 43 3.01 -6.08 -5.09
C THR A 43 1.95 -5.00 -5.25
N VAL A 44 1.95 -4.03 -4.33
CA VAL A 44 1.01 -2.92 -4.30
C VAL A 44 1.78 -1.62 -4.31
N VAL A 45 1.40 -0.69 -5.19
CA VAL A 45 1.98 0.66 -5.20
C VAL A 45 1.03 1.59 -4.45
N ALA A 46 1.54 2.27 -3.44
CA ALA A 46 0.77 3.22 -2.66
C ALA A 46 1.62 4.40 -2.24
N ARG A 47 1.01 5.58 -2.15
CA ARG A 47 1.67 6.76 -1.63
C ARG A 47 1.65 6.79 -0.09
N PRO A 48 2.58 7.54 0.55
CA PRO A 48 2.69 7.60 2.01
C PRO A 48 1.40 8.04 2.73
N GLU A 49 0.51 8.81 2.11
CA GLU A 49 -0.79 9.19 2.69
C GLU A 49 -1.67 7.96 2.99
N HIS A 50 -1.41 6.82 2.35
CA HIS A 50 -2.13 5.57 2.57
C HIS A 50 -1.33 4.51 3.35
N LEU A 51 -0.16 4.88 3.85
CA LEU A 51 0.73 4.02 4.62
C LEU A 51 0.84 4.55 6.04
N ARG A 52 0.93 3.63 7.00
CA ARG A 52 1.20 3.97 8.40
C ARG A 52 2.42 3.16 8.84
N PRO A 53 3.40 3.78 9.52
CA PRO A 53 4.46 3.03 10.18
C PRO A 53 3.85 2.16 11.29
N ALA A 54 4.50 1.03 11.55
CA ALA A 54 4.17 0.16 12.68
C ALA A 54 4.73 0.75 13.99
#